data_AF-J0WQ07-F1
#
_entry.id   AF-J0WQ07-F1
#
_cell.length_a   1.000
_cell.length_b   1.000
_cell.length_c   1.000
_cell.angle_alpha   90.00
_cell.angle_beta   90.00
_cell.angle_gamma   90.00
#
_symmetry.space_group_name_H-M   'P 1'
#
loop_
_entity.id
_entity.type
_entity.pdbx_description
1 polymer ?
#
loop_
_entity_poly.entity_id
_entity_poly.type
_entity_poly.pdbx_seq_one_letter_code
_entity_poly.pdbx_strand_id
1 'polypeptide(L)' 'MGSTCYFRHALALHEYRVKFLPEYANGGKGPCKKNTTGDVPHTKEVWFTGSHSDIGGGNAANPDLKKFGPALRWMSFEA' A
#
# COMPACT_ATOMS: atom_id res chain seq x y z
N MET A 1 -18.84 1.87 17.58
CA MET A 1 -18.70 1.76 16.11
C MET A 1 -17.43 2.51 15.73
N GLY A 2 -16.28 1.82 15.59
CA GLY A 2 -15.00 2.47 15.31
C GLY A 2 -14.81 2.67 13.81
N SER A 3 -14.95 3.89 13.33
CA SER A 3 -14.57 4.25 11.96
C SER A 3 -13.05 4.42 11.90
N THR A 4 -12.37 3.67 11.04
CA THR A 4 -10.94 3.84 10.80
C THR A 4 -10.67 5.25 10.24
N CYS A 5 -9.81 6.02 10.90
CA CYS A 5 -9.50 7.40 10.49
C CYS A 5 -8.58 7.46 9.25
N TYR A 6 -7.65 6.51 9.13
CA TYR A 6 -6.67 6.46 8.04
C TYR A 6 -6.50 5.05 7.50
N PHE A 7 -6.47 4.93 6.17
CA PHE A 7 -6.19 3.71 5.44
C PHE A 7 -5.00 3.93 4.51
N ARG A 8 -4.02 3.02 4.56
CA ARG A 8 -2.80 3.04 3.74
C ARG A 8 -2.60 1.68 3.11
N HIS A 9 -2.42 1.65 1.79
CA HIS A 9 -2.25 0.41 1.03
C HIS A 9 -1.07 0.53 0.07
N ALA A 10 -0.10 -0.38 0.22
CA ALA A 10 1.01 -0.52 -0.71
C ALA A 10 0.70 -1.62 -1.73
N LEU A 11 0.69 -1.26 -3.01
CA LEU A 11 0.32 -2.14 -4.13
C LEU A 11 1.56 -2.57 -4.91
N ALA A 12 1.62 -3.83 -5.31
CA ALA A 12 2.70 -4.40 -6.11
C ALA A 12 2.41 -4.23 -7.61
N LEU A 13 3.23 -3.45 -8.31
CA LEU A 13 3.06 -3.16 -9.74
C LEU A 13 3.29 -4.39 -10.64
N HIS A 14 4.17 -5.29 -10.23
CA HIS A 14 4.57 -6.46 -11.03
C HIS A 14 3.96 -7.76 -10.52
N GLU A 15 2.88 -7.70 -9.74
CA GLU A 15 2.13 -8.88 -9.34
C GLU A 15 1.09 -9.23 -10.41
N TYR A 16 1.32 -10.33 -11.13
CA TYR A 16 0.50 -10.76 -12.27
C TYR A 16 -0.29 -12.04 -12.01
N ARG A 17 -0.11 -12.69 -10.85
CA ARG A 17 -0.83 -13.93 -10.53
C ARG A 17 -2.28 -13.58 -10.20
N VAL A 18 -3.23 -14.19 -10.91
CA VAL A 18 -4.67 -13.92 -10.76
C VAL A 18 -5.18 -14.01 -9.32
N LYS A 19 -4.66 -14.97 -8.55
CA LYS A 19 -5.03 -15.16 -7.12
C LYS A 19 -4.55 -14.02 -6.20
N PHE A 20 -3.66 -13.17 -6.67
CA PHE A 20 -2.98 -12.12 -5.90
C PHE A 20 -3.27 -10.72 -6.44
N LEU A 21 -4.32 -10.57 -7.26
CA LEU A 21 -4.79 -9.25 -7.65
C LEU A 21 -5.19 -8.45 -6.41
N PRO A 22 -4.82 -7.17 -6.33
CA PRO A 22 -5.11 -6.36 -5.16
C PRO A 22 -6.61 -6.05 -5.05
N GLU A 23 -7.08 -5.97 -3.81
CA GLU A 23 -8.39 -5.40 -3.50
C GLU A 23 -8.23 -3.90 -3.25
N TYR A 24 -8.91 -3.08 -4.06
CA TYR A 24 -8.84 -1.63 -3.95
C TYR A 24 -9.84 -1.11 -2.94
N ALA A 25 -9.45 -0.13 -2.13
CA ALA A 25 -10.31 0.47 -1.11
C ALA A 25 -11.61 1.06 -1.68
N ASN A 26 -11.56 1.54 -2.92
CA ASN A 26 -12.71 2.10 -3.63
C ASN A 26 -13.19 1.21 -4.80
N GLY A 27 -12.94 -0.10 -4.74
CA GLY A 27 -13.38 -1.06 -5.77
C GLY A 27 -12.85 -0.73 -7.18
N GLY A 28 -11.65 -0.14 -7.26
CA GLY A 28 -10.99 0.26 -8.51
C GLY A 28 -11.48 1.61 -9.06
N LYS A 29 -12.47 2.24 -8.43
CA LYS A 29 -12.82 3.63 -8.75
C LYS A 29 -11.68 4.51 -8.25
N GLY A 30 -11.06 5.26 -9.16
CA GLY A 30 -10.01 6.22 -8.80
C GLY A 30 -10.45 7.20 -7.70
N PRO A 31 -9.51 7.98 -7.14
CA PRO A 31 -9.81 8.89 -6.03
C PRO A 31 -10.97 9.84 -6.38
N CYS A 32 -11.91 10.01 -5.43
CA CYS A 32 -13.01 10.95 -5.58
C CYS A 32 -12.45 12.39 -5.70
N LYS A 33 -12.92 13.16 -6.68
CA LYS A 33 -12.49 14.57 -6.90
C LYS A 33 -12.85 15.55 -5.77
N LYS A 34 -13.38 15.09 -4.63
CA LYS A 34 -13.93 15.91 -3.53
C LYS A 34 -12.89 16.36 -2.49
N ASN A 35 -11.64 16.62 -2.89
CA ASN A 35 -10.66 17.26 -2.00
C ASN A 35 -10.58 18.75 -2.35
N THR A 36 -11.64 19.49 -2.05
CA THR A 36 -11.69 20.96 -2.22
C THR A 36 -11.12 21.74 -1.03
N THR A 37 -10.51 21.06 -0.06
CA THR A 37 -9.73 21.67 1.02
C THR A 37 -8.46 20.85 1.15
N GLY A 38 -7.33 21.48 1.49
CA GLY A 38 -5.99 20.87 1.54
C GLY A 38 -5.79 19.73 2.57
N ASP A 39 -6.83 18.96 2.87
CA ASP A 39 -6.80 17.80 3.74
C ASP A 39 -6.16 16.60 3.06
N VAL A 40 -5.26 15.96 3.80
CA VAL A 40 -4.62 14.70 3.40
C VAL A 40 -5.69 13.63 3.24
N PRO A 41 -5.75 12.90 2.12
CA PRO A 41 -6.78 11.89 1.93
C PRO A 41 -6.67 10.80 3.00
N HIS A 42 -7.78 10.51 3.66
CA HIS A 42 -7.84 9.47 4.68
C HIS A 42 -7.45 8.10 4.11
N THR A 43 -7.76 7.83 2.85
CA THR A 43 -7.40 6.61 2.12
C THR A 43 -6.31 6.93 1.11
N LYS A 44 -5.17 6.23 1.19
CA LYS A 44 -4.06 6.39 0.24
C LYS A 44 -3.56 5.02 -0.22
N GLU A 45 -3.65 4.79 -1.53
CA GLU A 45 -3.17 3.59 -2.20
C GLU A 45 -1.99 3.99 -3.11
N VAL A 46 -0.85 3.33 -2.96
CA VAL A 46 0.40 3.70 -3.65
C VAL A 46 1.01 2.48 -4.31
N TRP A 47 1.37 2.62 -5.58
CA TRP A 47 2.03 1.58 -6.36
C TRP A 47 3.54 1.61 -6.14
N PHE A 48 4.10 0.45 -5.88
CA PHE A 48 5.53 0.23 -5.74
C PHE A 48 6.00 -0.78 -6.79
N THR A 49 7.23 -0.60 -7.26
CA THR A 49 7.87 -1.56 -8.16
C THR A 49 8.18 -2.85 -7.40
N GLY A 50 7.82 -3.99 -7.98
CA GLY A 50 8.05 -5.32 -7.38
C GLY A 50 6.83 -6.23 -7.43
N SER A 51 7.04 -7.49 -7.07
CA SER A 51 6.01 -8.52 -6.86
C SER A 51 5.45 -8.47 -5.43
N HIS A 52 4.47 -9.31 -5.11
CA HIS A 52 3.80 -9.30 -3.80
C HIS A 52 4.78 -9.33 -2.61
N SER A 53 5.79 -10.21 -2.66
CA SER A 53 6.76 -10.35 -1.56
C SER A 53 7.89 -9.32 -1.58
N ASP A 54 8.06 -8.56 -2.66
CA ASP A 54 8.98 -7.41 -2.67
C ASP A 54 8.37 -6.22 -1.92
N ILE A 55 7.03 -6.13 -1.91
CA ILE A 55 6.28 -5.08 -1.20
C ILE A 55 5.96 -5.51 0.23
N GLY A 56 5.38 -6.71 0.40
CA GLY A 56 5.00 -7.26 1.70
C GLY A 56 6.15 -7.90 2.49
N GLY A 57 7.30 -8.11 1.84
CA GLY A 57 8.42 -8.86 2.42
C GLY A 57 8.21 -10.37 2.41
N GLY A 58 9.12 -11.08 3.09
CA GLY A 58 9.02 -12.54 3.29
C GLY A 58 9.56 -13.40 2.15
N ASN A 59 10.13 -12.81 1.09
CA ASN A 59 10.71 -13.57 -0.03
C ASN A 59 12.03 -14.29 0.32
N ALA A 60 12.80 -13.75 1.26
CA ALA A 60 14.11 -14.28 1.64
C ALA A 60 14.29 -14.26 3.16
N ALA A 61 15.10 -15.19 3.67
CA ALA A 61 15.54 -15.16 5.05
C ALA A 61 16.29 -13.84 5.32
N ASN A 62 15.88 -13.14 6.38
CA ASN A 62 16.39 -11.82 6.70
C ASN A 62 16.89 -11.76 8.16
N PRO A 63 17.97 -12.50 8.49
CA PRO A 63 18.49 -12.57 9.85
C PRO A 63 18.96 -11.19 10.35
N ASP A 64 19.49 -10.36 9.45
CA ASP A 64 19.97 -9.00 9.73
C ASP A 64 18.84 -7.97 9.79
N LEU A 65 17.57 -8.38 9.62
CA LEU A 65 16.39 -7.52 9.65
C LEU A 65 16.53 -6.29 8.71
N LYS A 66 17.10 -6.47 7.53
CA LYS A 66 17.16 -5.45 6.47
C LYS A 66 15.75 -5.17 5.96
N LYS A 67 15.07 -4.23 6.62
CA LYS A 67 13.63 -3.96 6.47
C LYS A 67 13.33 -2.64 5.75
N PHE A 68 14.31 -1.99 5.13
CA PHE A 68 14.12 -0.67 4.51
C PHE A 68 13.88 -0.72 3.00
N GLY A 69 13.05 -1.67 2.54
CA GLY A 69 12.52 -1.62 1.18
C GLY A 69 11.64 -0.36 0.99
N PRO A 70 11.49 0.15 -0.24
CA PRO A 70 10.73 1.39 -0.50
C PRO A 70 9.31 1.39 0.10
N ALA A 71 8.59 0.28 -0.01
CA ALA A 71 7.23 0.14 0.51
C ALA A 71 7.16 0.18 2.05
N LEU A 72 8.03 -0.57 2.74
CA LEU A 72 8.06 -0.59 4.20
C LEU A 72 8.54 0.74 4.77
N ARG A 73 9.55 1.38 4.15
CA ARG A 73 9.98 2.72 4.52
C ARG A 73 8.83 3.73 4.38
N TRP A 74 8.10 3.70 3.26
CA TRP A 74 6.95 4.57 3.06
C TRP A 74 5.87 4.34 4.13
N MET A 75 5.54 3.08 4.40
CA MET A 75 4.53 2.73 5.40
C MET A 75 4.91 3.22 6.81
N SER A 76 6.20 3.18 7.18
CA SER A 76 6.66 3.73 8.47
C SER A 76 6.47 5.24 8.63
N PHE A 77 6.38 6.00 7.54
CA PHE A 77 6.10 7.44 7.59
C PHE A 77 4.61 7.77 7.52
N GLU A 78 3.77 6.80 7.15
CA GLU A 78 2.33 6.99 6.91
C GLU A 78 1.44 6.34 7.98
N ALA A 79 2.04 5.51 8.85
CA ALA A 79 1.40 4.80 9.95
C ALA A 79 1.21 5.67 11.20
#